data_AF-A0A972RIH1-F1
#
_entry.id   AF-A0A972RIH1-F1
#
_cell.length_a   1.000
_cell.length_b   1.000
_cell.length_c   1.000
_cell.angle_alpha   90.00
_cell.angle_beta   90.00
_cell.angle_gamma   90.00
#
_symmetry.space_group_name_H-M   'P 1'
#
loop_
_entity.id
_entity.type
_entity.pdbx_description
1 polymer ?
#
loop_
_entity_poly.entity_id
_entity_poly.type
_entity_poly.pdbx_seq_one_letter_code
_entity_poly.pdbx_strand_id
1 'polypeptide(L)'
;MIMDWTKEKLVTEIEALAQIAAQPDGREVDATFFRRIEGLREIYRGTPELFDPPLVKWIRRLAEVKPLRETPKAVLETIFGYDSFRAGQEELIAAVLAGHDAVGIMPTGAGKSLTYQIPAKILPGTTLVISPLISLMKDQVDALTEFGMEATFINSSLDADERRSRTARLISGQYSLVYIAPEGLDGNLFDLLSRAKINLIAIDEAHCISQWGHDFRPAYRNLSNLKTHFGHVPVLALTATATDKVADDIAQQMSMLRPFRYRGSFFRHNLHLHAYKKGNGRHTKQDILHLVQSRKGQSGIIYCLSRKGVEQTATYLAKNGVGVMCYHAGMPHERRDEAQEMFRRDEVDV
;
A
#
# COMPACT_ATOMS: atom_id res chain seq x y z
N MET A 1 35.01 -29.60 0.28
CA MET A 1 35.58 -30.05 -1.01
C MET A 1 36.03 -28.79 -1.73
N ILE A 2 37.28 -28.35 -1.52
CA ILE A 2 37.81 -27.14 -2.14
C ILE A 2 37.91 -27.47 -3.64
N MET A 3 37.04 -26.87 -4.45
CA MET A 3 37.13 -27.01 -5.90
C MET A 3 38.51 -26.55 -6.34
N ASP A 4 39.14 -27.30 -7.24
CA ASP A 4 40.46 -26.98 -7.78
C ASP A 4 40.35 -25.73 -8.67
N TRP A 5 40.61 -24.57 -8.06
CA TRP A 5 40.55 -23.27 -8.72
C TRP A 5 41.82 -23.05 -9.52
N THR A 6 41.64 -22.78 -10.81
CA THR A 6 42.73 -22.39 -11.71
C THR A 6 42.61 -20.91 -12.06
N LYS A 7 43.70 -20.32 -12.52
CA LYS A 7 43.72 -18.91 -12.96
C LYS A 7 42.69 -18.65 -14.07
N GLU A 8 42.52 -19.58 -15.00
CA GLU A 8 41.49 -19.49 -16.06
C GLU A 8 40.07 -19.45 -15.49
N LYS A 9 39.74 -20.31 -14.52
CA LYS A 9 38.42 -20.30 -13.86
C LYS A 9 38.14 -19.00 -13.12
N LEU A 10 39.16 -18.42 -12.47
CA LEU A 10 39.05 -17.13 -11.79
C LEU A 10 38.75 -15.99 -12.78
N VAL A 11 39.46 -15.98 -13.92
CA VAL A 11 39.23 -14.98 -14.98
C VAL A 11 37.80 -15.10 -15.51
N THR A 12 37.35 -16.31 -15.86
CA THR A 12 35.99 -16.54 -16.38
C THR A 12 34.91 -16.11 -15.38
N GLU A 13 35.09 -16.40 -14.09
CA GLU A 13 34.12 -16.02 -13.05
C GLU A 13 34.06 -14.49 -12.87
N ILE A 14 35.21 -13.82 -12.86
CA ILE A 14 35.29 -12.36 -12.74
C ILE A 14 34.71 -11.67 -13.99
N GLU A 15 34.93 -12.21 -15.19
CA GLU A 15 34.33 -11.71 -16.42
C GLU A 15 32.80 -11.87 -16.43
N ALA A 16 32.29 -13.01 -15.95
CA ALA A 16 30.84 -13.22 -15.81
C ALA A 16 30.21 -12.21 -14.83
N LEU A 17 30.85 -11.97 -13.68
CA LEU A 17 30.40 -10.96 -12.73
C LEU A 17 30.52 -9.53 -13.29
N ALA A 18 31.56 -9.23 -14.08
CA ALA A 18 31.71 -7.95 -14.74
C ALA A 18 30.63 -7.70 -15.80
N GLN A 19 30.22 -8.73 -16.54
CA GLN A 19 29.11 -8.65 -17.48
C GLN A 19 27.79 -8.37 -16.76
N ILE A 20 27.51 -9.08 -15.65
CA ILE A 20 26.35 -8.83 -14.80
C ILE A 20 26.33 -7.38 -14.30
N ALA A 21 27.46 -6.90 -13.77
CA ALA A 21 27.57 -5.54 -13.25
C ALA A 21 27.47 -4.45 -14.33
N ALA A 22 27.72 -4.80 -15.60
CA ALA A 22 27.62 -3.90 -16.75
C ALA A 22 26.21 -3.88 -17.38
N GLN A 23 25.29 -4.75 -16.95
CA GLN A 23 23.91 -4.75 -17.45
C GLN A 23 23.18 -3.47 -17.00
N PRO A 24 22.53 -2.73 -17.93
CA PRO A 24 21.92 -1.44 -17.63
C PRO A 24 20.67 -1.52 -16.74
N ASP A 25 20.03 -2.68 -16.60
CA ASP A 25 18.85 -2.89 -15.77
C ASP A 25 19.15 -3.43 -14.36
N GLY A 26 20.38 -3.89 -14.11
CA GLY A 26 20.87 -4.26 -12.79
C GLY A 26 20.21 -5.47 -12.13
N ARG A 27 19.36 -6.20 -12.86
CA ARG A 27 18.48 -7.23 -12.28
C ARG A 27 19.23 -8.41 -11.71
N GLU A 28 20.42 -8.68 -12.23
CA GLU A 28 21.28 -9.80 -11.81
C GLU A 28 22.30 -9.41 -10.72
N VAL A 29 22.32 -8.15 -10.26
CA VAL A 29 23.14 -7.70 -9.12
C VAL A 29 22.37 -7.94 -7.81
N ASP A 30 22.14 -9.23 -7.50
CA ASP A 30 21.34 -9.72 -6.40
C ASP A 30 22.18 -10.33 -5.26
N ALA A 31 21.54 -10.99 -4.28
CA ALA A 31 22.26 -11.67 -3.19
C ALA A 31 23.20 -12.79 -3.69
N THR A 32 22.89 -13.42 -4.82
CA THR A 32 23.72 -14.47 -5.43
C THR A 32 24.99 -13.87 -6.03
N PHE A 33 24.90 -12.72 -6.68
CA PHE A 33 26.05 -11.95 -7.16
C PHE A 33 27.05 -11.65 -6.03
N PHE A 34 26.58 -11.14 -4.89
CA PHE A 34 27.47 -10.83 -3.75
C PHE A 34 28.06 -12.08 -3.08
N ARG A 35 27.31 -13.18 -2.99
CA ARG A 35 27.86 -14.47 -2.50
C ARG A 35 29.00 -14.98 -3.36
N ARG A 36 28.91 -14.83 -4.68
CA ARG A 36 30.00 -15.20 -5.61
C ARG A 36 31.24 -14.33 -5.40
N ILE A 37 31.07 -13.02 -5.16
CA ILE A 37 32.19 -12.12 -4.80
C ILE A 37 32.84 -12.52 -3.47
N GLU A 38 32.07 -12.87 -2.45
CA GLU A 38 32.65 -13.31 -1.18
C GLU A 38 33.36 -14.67 -1.32
N GLY A 39 32.84 -15.57 -2.15
CA GLY A 39 33.55 -16.80 -2.52
C GLY A 39 34.91 -16.52 -3.17
N LEU A 40 35.01 -15.54 -4.07
CA LEU A 40 36.29 -15.11 -4.65
C LEU A 40 37.24 -14.53 -3.60
N ARG A 41 36.73 -13.82 -2.59
CA ARG A 41 37.54 -13.31 -1.47
C ARG A 41 38.04 -14.42 -0.57
N GLU A 42 37.25 -15.45 -0.32
CA GLU A 42 37.68 -16.64 0.43
C GLU A 42 38.79 -17.39 -0.30
N ILE A 43 38.69 -17.54 -1.62
CA ILE A 43 39.76 -18.15 -2.44
C ILE A 43 41.02 -17.28 -2.44
N TYR A 44 40.89 -15.95 -2.49
CA TYR A 44 42.02 -15.03 -2.34
C TYR A 44 42.71 -15.16 -0.97
N ARG A 45 41.95 -15.33 0.12
CA ARG A 45 42.52 -15.56 1.46
C ARG A 45 43.26 -16.90 1.56
N GLY A 46 42.80 -17.94 0.84
CA GLY A 46 43.38 -19.28 0.88
C GLY A 46 44.56 -19.50 -0.07
N THR A 47 44.53 -18.89 -1.26
CA THR A 47 45.52 -19.08 -2.34
C THR A 47 45.76 -17.75 -3.09
N PRO A 48 46.43 -16.77 -2.44
CA PRO A 48 46.63 -15.43 -2.99
C PRO A 48 47.48 -15.40 -4.28
N GLU A 49 48.37 -16.38 -4.47
CA GLU A 49 49.24 -16.53 -5.64
C GLU A 49 48.49 -16.71 -6.97
N LEU A 50 47.22 -17.13 -6.92
CA LEU A 50 46.37 -17.25 -8.11
C LEU A 50 45.84 -15.88 -8.61
N PHE A 51 45.93 -14.83 -7.79
CA PHE A 51 45.39 -13.51 -8.09
C PHE A 51 46.50 -12.52 -8.43
N ASP A 52 46.61 -12.18 -9.71
CA ASP A 52 47.47 -11.08 -10.12
C ASP A 52 46.85 -9.71 -9.77
N PRO A 53 47.65 -8.63 -9.73
CA PRO A 53 47.16 -7.31 -9.36
C PRO A 53 45.94 -6.82 -10.18
N PRO A 54 45.82 -7.10 -11.49
CA PRO A 54 44.60 -6.83 -12.26
C PRO A 54 43.35 -7.52 -11.71
N LEU A 55 43.42 -8.82 -11.38
CA LEU A 55 42.28 -9.57 -10.83
C LEU A 55 41.85 -9.01 -9.46
N VAL A 56 42.81 -8.69 -8.60
CA VAL A 56 42.54 -8.06 -7.29
C VAL A 56 41.82 -6.71 -7.47
N LYS A 57 42.24 -5.91 -8.46
CA LYS A 57 41.59 -4.62 -8.77
C LYS A 57 40.15 -4.81 -9.25
N TRP A 58 39.89 -5.83 -10.07
CA TRP A 58 38.54 -6.15 -10.51
C TRP A 58 37.62 -6.60 -9.38
N ILE A 59 38.08 -7.46 -8.48
CA ILE A 59 37.29 -7.90 -7.32
C ILE A 59 36.93 -6.72 -6.41
N ARG A 60 37.87 -5.78 -6.19
CA ARG A 60 37.58 -4.54 -5.45
C ARG A 60 36.51 -3.71 -6.16
N ARG A 61 36.63 -3.52 -7.46
CA ARG A 61 35.64 -2.77 -8.26
C ARG A 61 34.25 -3.44 -8.25
N LEU A 62 34.19 -4.77 -8.36
CA LEU A 62 32.94 -5.53 -8.28
C LEU A 62 32.31 -5.45 -6.88
N ALA A 63 33.12 -5.42 -5.83
CA ALA A 63 32.64 -5.24 -4.45
C ALA A 63 32.14 -3.81 -4.15
N GLU A 64 32.52 -2.82 -4.97
CA GLU A 64 32.02 -1.45 -4.90
C GLU A 64 30.70 -1.25 -5.66
N VAL A 65 30.26 -2.26 -6.42
CA VAL A 65 28.95 -2.24 -7.09
C VAL A 65 27.86 -2.25 -6.03
N LYS A 66 27.07 -1.18 -5.97
CA LYS A 66 25.90 -1.11 -5.10
C LYS A 66 24.81 -2.01 -5.68
N PRO A 67 24.08 -2.79 -4.87
CA PRO A 67 22.89 -3.50 -5.34
C PRO A 67 21.99 -2.48 -6.04
N LEU A 68 21.63 -2.76 -7.29
CA LEU A 68 20.56 -2.02 -7.92
C LEU A 68 19.29 -2.35 -7.12
N ARG A 69 18.70 -1.29 -6.55
CA ARG A 69 17.42 -1.21 -5.81
C ARG A 69 16.64 -2.53 -5.75
N GLU A 70 16.32 -3.00 -4.54
CA GLU A 70 15.46 -4.18 -4.30
C GLU A 70 14.34 -4.26 -5.35
N THR A 71 14.26 -5.37 -6.08
CA THR A 71 13.22 -5.50 -7.12
C THR A 71 11.84 -5.53 -6.45
N PRO A 72 10.77 -5.06 -7.12
CA PRO A 72 9.42 -5.14 -6.58
C PRO A 72 9.05 -6.52 -6.07
N LYS A 73 9.45 -7.57 -6.80
CA LYS A 73 9.19 -8.96 -6.45
C LYS A 73 9.97 -9.38 -5.19
N ALA A 74 11.25 -9.01 -5.08
CA ALA A 74 12.03 -9.30 -3.88
C ALA A 74 11.42 -8.64 -2.64
N VAL A 75 10.98 -7.39 -2.73
CA VAL A 75 10.28 -6.68 -1.64
C VAL A 75 8.97 -7.39 -1.28
N LEU A 76 8.19 -7.79 -2.28
CA LEU A 76 6.92 -8.51 -2.09
C LEU A 76 7.13 -9.81 -1.29
N GLU A 77 8.13 -10.61 -1.65
CA GLU A 77 8.43 -11.89 -1.01
C GLU A 77 9.03 -11.70 0.38
N THR A 78 10.05 -10.84 0.52
CA THR A 78 10.84 -10.74 1.75
C THR A 78 10.20 -9.90 2.84
N ILE A 79 9.46 -8.84 2.48
CA ILE A 79 8.85 -7.92 3.45
C ILE A 79 7.39 -8.28 3.69
N PHE A 80 6.65 -8.54 2.61
CA PHE A 80 5.21 -8.75 2.70
C PHE A 80 4.81 -10.23 2.70
N GLY A 81 5.73 -11.16 2.44
CA GLY A 81 5.49 -12.60 2.52
C GLY A 81 4.57 -13.15 1.43
N TYR A 82 4.46 -12.50 0.27
CA TYR A 82 3.65 -12.98 -0.85
C TYR A 82 4.52 -13.50 -2.00
N ASP A 83 4.14 -14.65 -2.57
CA ASP A 83 4.91 -15.30 -3.65
C ASP A 83 4.69 -14.67 -5.04
N SER A 84 3.60 -13.92 -5.22
CA SER A 84 3.24 -13.37 -6.53
C SER A 84 2.35 -12.14 -6.43
N PHE A 85 2.48 -11.24 -7.41
CA PHE A 85 1.60 -10.10 -7.57
C PHE A 85 0.19 -10.54 -7.96
N ARG A 86 -0.81 -9.84 -7.42
CA ARG A 86 -2.18 -9.85 -7.94
C ARG A 86 -2.25 -8.98 -9.19
N ALA A 87 -3.24 -9.25 -10.04
CA ALA A 87 -3.44 -8.53 -11.29
C ALA A 87 -3.45 -7.00 -11.08
N GLY A 88 -2.68 -6.28 -11.91
CA GLY A 88 -2.55 -4.83 -11.88
C GLY A 88 -1.51 -4.29 -10.92
N GLN A 89 -1.06 -5.06 -9.92
CA GLN A 89 -0.09 -4.57 -8.95
C GLN A 89 1.25 -4.30 -9.60
N GLU A 90 1.78 -5.28 -10.35
CA GLU A 90 3.09 -5.17 -10.98
C GLU A 90 3.13 -4.03 -11.99
N GLU A 91 2.07 -3.88 -12.79
CA GLU A 91 1.98 -2.84 -13.82
C GLU A 91 1.90 -1.43 -13.21
N LEU A 92 1.12 -1.25 -12.13
CA LEU A 92 1.06 0.01 -11.40
C LEU A 92 2.40 0.35 -10.74
N ILE A 93 3.04 -0.64 -10.09
CA ILE A 93 4.35 -0.47 -9.46
C ILE A 93 5.41 -0.10 -10.51
N ALA A 94 5.44 -0.80 -11.64
CA ALA A 94 6.37 -0.52 -12.72
C ALA A 94 6.19 0.90 -13.28
N ALA A 95 4.94 1.35 -13.48
CA ALA A 95 4.65 2.70 -13.95
C ALA A 95 5.20 3.78 -13.01
N VAL A 96 4.95 3.66 -11.70
CA VAL A 96 5.41 4.67 -10.74
C VAL A 96 6.91 4.63 -10.50
N LEU A 97 7.54 3.45 -10.54
CA LEU A 97 9.00 3.32 -10.46
C LEU A 97 9.71 3.91 -11.69
N ALA A 98 9.05 3.91 -12.85
CA ALA A 98 9.49 4.61 -14.05
C ALA A 98 9.24 6.13 -14.00
N GLY A 99 8.64 6.65 -12.92
CA GLY A 99 8.34 8.07 -12.75
C GLY A 99 7.08 8.53 -13.47
N HIS A 100 6.19 7.61 -13.87
CA HIS A 100 4.93 7.95 -14.52
C HIS A 100 3.79 8.07 -13.51
N ASP A 101 2.86 8.98 -13.79
CA ASP A 101 1.58 9.05 -13.09
C ASP A 101 0.74 7.82 -13.42
N ALA A 102 -0.09 7.38 -12.48
CA ALA A 102 -0.94 6.21 -12.65
C ALA A 102 -2.31 6.35 -11.98
N VAL A 103 -3.33 5.78 -12.60
CA VAL A 103 -4.68 5.62 -12.04
C VAL A 103 -5.01 4.12 -11.99
N GLY A 104 -5.18 3.60 -10.77
CA GLY A 104 -5.52 2.20 -10.51
C GLY A 104 -6.93 2.06 -9.95
N ILE A 105 -7.84 1.49 -10.74
CA ILE A 105 -9.18 1.10 -10.29
C ILE A 105 -9.11 -0.38 -9.94
N MET A 106 -8.94 -0.70 -8.65
CA MET A 106 -8.73 -2.06 -8.18
C MET A 106 -9.73 -2.40 -7.08
N PRO A 107 -10.46 -3.52 -7.16
CA PRO A 107 -11.50 -3.85 -6.19
C PRO A 107 -10.94 -3.96 -4.75
N THR A 108 -11.81 -3.82 -3.75
CA THR A 108 -11.41 -3.99 -2.34
C THR A 108 -10.78 -5.37 -2.12
N GLY A 109 -9.66 -5.41 -1.41
CA GLY A 109 -8.90 -6.64 -1.23
C GLY A 109 -8.00 -7.01 -2.41
N ALA A 110 -7.90 -6.23 -3.49
CA ALA A 110 -6.90 -6.46 -4.54
C ALA A 110 -5.46 -6.14 -4.11
N GLY A 111 -5.25 -5.69 -2.88
CA GLY A 111 -3.93 -5.30 -2.37
C GLY A 111 -3.44 -3.97 -2.94
N LYS A 112 -4.33 -2.96 -3.03
CA LYS A 112 -4.00 -1.60 -3.51
C LYS A 112 -2.81 -0.99 -2.77
N SER A 113 -2.73 -1.20 -1.46
CA SER A 113 -1.68 -0.61 -0.63
C SER A 113 -0.27 -1.00 -1.07
N LEU A 114 -0.08 -2.25 -1.50
CA LEU A 114 1.20 -2.75 -2.01
C LEU A 114 1.72 -1.95 -3.20
N THR A 115 0.83 -1.34 -3.99
CA THR A 115 1.21 -0.56 -5.18
C THR A 115 1.92 0.74 -4.87
N TYR A 116 1.81 1.27 -3.63
CA TYR A 116 2.61 2.40 -3.16
C TYR A 116 3.60 2.00 -2.04
N GLN A 117 3.31 0.97 -1.25
CA GLN A 117 4.19 0.52 -0.17
C GLN A 117 5.49 -0.09 -0.72
N ILE A 118 5.42 -0.86 -1.81
CA ILE A 118 6.62 -1.42 -2.46
C ILE A 118 7.50 -0.30 -3.04
N PRO A 119 6.98 0.66 -3.84
CA PRO A 119 7.74 1.83 -4.24
C PRO A 119 8.32 2.64 -3.07
N ALA A 120 7.59 2.79 -1.96
CA ALA A 120 8.06 3.50 -0.78
C ALA A 120 9.32 2.88 -0.17
N LYS A 121 9.44 1.54 -0.24
CA LYS A 121 10.65 0.82 0.18
C LYS A 121 11.81 0.99 -0.80
N ILE A 122 11.51 0.97 -2.10
CA ILE A 122 12.52 0.92 -3.17
C ILE A 122 13.11 2.31 -3.51
N LEU A 123 12.26 3.35 -3.49
CA LEU A 123 12.62 4.67 -3.95
C LEU A 123 13.29 5.49 -2.83
N PRO A 124 14.37 6.23 -3.13
CA PRO A 124 14.99 7.10 -2.13
C PRO A 124 14.09 8.31 -1.83
N GLY A 125 13.71 8.48 -0.58
CA GLY A 125 12.83 9.56 -0.12
C GLY A 125 11.61 9.00 0.60
N THR A 126 10.56 9.81 0.70
CA THR A 126 9.32 9.46 1.37
C THR A 126 8.16 9.37 0.39
N THR A 127 7.38 8.30 0.47
CA THR A 127 6.08 8.22 -0.20
C THR A 127 5.02 8.87 0.68
N LEU A 128 4.29 9.83 0.10
CA LEU A 128 3.18 10.50 0.75
C LEU A 128 1.87 9.79 0.38
N VAL A 129 1.12 9.29 1.37
CA VAL A 129 -0.18 8.64 1.14
C VAL A 129 -1.30 9.51 1.68
N ILE A 130 -2.14 10.04 0.80
CA ILE A 130 -3.29 10.87 1.15
C ILE A 130 -4.53 9.97 1.21
N SER A 131 -5.13 9.81 2.39
CA SER A 131 -6.27 8.91 2.60
C SER A 131 -7.30 9.54 3.54
N PRO A 132 -8.62 9.36 3.31
CA PRO A 132 -9.65 9.95 4.16
C PRO A 132 -9.91 9.11 5.44
N LEU A 133 -9.32 7.92 5.55
CA LEU A 133 -9.63 6.94 6.58
C LEU A 133 -8.64 7.03 7.74
N ILE A 134 -8.77 8.07 8.57
CA ILE A 134 -7.91 8.29 9.75
C ILE A 134 -7.83 7.06 10.64
N SER A 135 -8.96 6.38 10.88
CA SER A 135 -9.03 5.18 11.72
C SER A 135 -8.20 4.02 11.17
N LEU A 136 -8.02 3.94 9.85
CA LEU A 136 -7.23 2.89 9.20
C LEU A 136 -5.74 3.23 9.15
N MET A 137 -5.37 4.52 9.24
CA MET A 137 -3.96 4.94 9.14
C MET A 137 -3.10 4.33 10.24
N LYS A 138 -3.62 4.26 11.47
CA LYS A 138 -2.87 3.68 12.60
C LYS A 138 -2.56 2.21 12.34
N ASP A 139 -3.57 1.42 12.01
CA ASP A 139 -3.40 -0.01 11.71
C ASP A 139 -2.42 -0.25 10.55
N GLN A 140 -2.45 0.61 9.52
CA GLN A 140 -1.49 0.53 8.41
C GLN A 140 -0.05 0.87 8.83
N VAL A 141 0.13 1.89 9.68
CA VAL A 141 1.44 2.28 10.19
C VAL A 141 2.01 1.21 11.12
N ASP A 142 1.19 0.67 12.01
CA ASP A 142 1.59 -0.39 12.94
C ASP A 142 2.04 -1.63 12.15
N ALA A 143 1.27 -2.07 11.15
CA ALA A 143 1.63 -3.17 10.27
C ALA A 143 2.93 -2.93 9.48
N LEU A 144 3.11 -1.72 8.91
CA LEU A 144 4.34 -1.37 8.19
C LEU A 144 5.56 -1.35 9.11
N THR A 145 5.39 -0.90 10.35
CA THR A 145 6.46 -0.87 11.36
C THR A 145 6.86 -2.29 11.76
N GLU A 146 5.91 -3.21 11.90
CA GLU A 146 6.18 -4.64 12.12
C GLU A 146 6.95 -5.27 10.96
N PHE A 147 6.70 -4.82 9.73
CA PHE A 147 7.48 -5.20 8.54
C PHE A 147 8.85 -4.49 8.43
N GLY A 148 9.25 -3.72 9.45
CA GLY A 148 10.53 -3.02 9.48
C GLY A 148 10.61 -1.79 8.56
N MET A 149 9.46 -1.24 8.16
CA MET A 149 9.39 0.02 7.42
C MET A 149 9.19 1.19 8.37
N GLU A 150 10.01 2.23 8.21
CA GLU A 150 9.80 3.50 8.91
C GLU A 150 8.59 4.22 8.31
N ALA A 151 7.44 4.09 8.97
CA ALA A 151 6.17 4.69 8.55
C ALA A 151 5.57 5.54 9.66
N THR A 152 4.79 6.57 9.29
CA THR A 152 4.00 7.31 10.27
C THR A 152 2.74 7.91 9.65
N PHE A 153 1.95 8.61 10.47
CA PHE A 153 0.79 9.38 10.02
C PHE A 153 0.84 10.81 10.59
N ILE A 154 0.26 11.76 9.85
CA ILE A 154 0.05 13.15 10.26
C ILE A 154 -1.42 13.49 10.01
N ASN A 155 -2.19 13.67 11.08
CA ASN A 155 -3.61 14.02 11.02
C ASN A 155 -4.02 14.84 12.26
N SER A 156 -5.31 15.16 12.38
CA SER A 156 -5.85 16.01 13.44
C SER A 156 -6.00 15.33 14.80
N SER A 157 -5.75 14.02 14.94
CA SER A 157 -5.81 13.34 16.24
C SER A 157 -4.52 13.48 17.05
N LEU A 158 -3.44 13.95 16.42
CA LEU A 158 -2.16 14.21 17.08
C LEU A 158 -2.19 15.53 17.85
N ASP A 159 -1.54 15.55 19.02
CA ASP A 159 -1.23 16.80 19.69
C ASP A 159 -0.17 17.61 18.91
N ALA A 160 0.01 18.86 19.32
CA ALA A 160 0.87 19.80 18.61
C ALA A 160 2.36 19.40 18.63
N ASP A 161 2.84 18.79 19.70
CA ASP A 161 4.25 18.43 19.86
C ASP A 161 4.58 17.16 19.07
N GLU A 162 3.71 16.16 19.10
CA GLU A 162 3.84 14.95 18.30
C GLU A 162 3.76 15.25 16.81
N ARG A 163 2.84 16.13 16.40
CA ARG A 163 2.76 16.61 15.01
C ARG A 163 4.06 17.31 14.58
N ARG A 164 4.61 18.17 15.44
CA ARG A 164 5.88 18.87 15.18
C ARG A 164 7.05 17.89 15.06
N SER A 165 7.14 16.93 15.98
CA SER A 165 8.17 15.89 16.01
C SER A 165 8.16 15.04 14.73
N ARG A 166 7.00 14.47 14.36
CA ARG A 166 6.85 13.68 13.13
C ARG A 166 7.18 14.49 11.89
N THR A 167 6.77 15.75 11.85
CA THR A 167 7.07 16.58 10.67
C THR A 167 8.56 16.88 10.55
N ALA A 168 9.27 17.10 11.66
CA ALA A 168 10.73 17.27 11.64
C ALA A 168 11.44 15.98 11.17
N ARG A 169 10.97 14.81 11.59
CA ARG A 169 11.48 13.50 11.13
C ARG A 169 11.22 13.26 9.64
N LEU A 170 10.06 13.68 9.13
CA LEU A 170 9.75 13.67 7.70
C LEU A 170 10.73 14.54 6.90
N ILE A 171 10.95 15.79 7.33
CA ILE A 171 11.87 16.71 6.63
C ILE A 171 13.31 16.18 6.62
N SER A 172 13.74 15.53 7.71
CA SER A 172 15.07 14.90 7.79
C SER A 172 15.17 13.56 7.05
N GLY A 173 14.10 13.09 6.40
CA GLY A 173 14.09 11.90 5.56
C GLY A 173 14.12 10.58 6.34
N GLN A 174 13.62 10.56 7.57
CA GLN A 174 13.62 9.37 8.41
C GLN A 174 12.48 8.39 8.07
N TYR A 175 11.45 8.83 7.35
CA TYR A 175 10.32 7.97 6.97
C TYR A 175 10.40 7.54 5.52
N SER A 176 10.14 6.26 5.29
CA SER A 176 9.87 5.71 3.96
C SER A 176 8.46 6.05 3.48
N LEU A 177 7.48 6.12 4.40
CA LEU A 177 6.07 6.35 4.08
C LEU A 177 5.39 7.21 5.13
N VAL A 178 4.58 8.19 4.70
CA VAL A 178 3.75 9.00 5.60
C VAL A 178 2.30 9.08 5.12
N TYR A 179 1.37 8.67 5.98
CA TYR A 179 -0.07 8.87 5.77
C TYR A 179 -0.51 10.28 6.19
N ILE A 180 -1.33 10.95 5.38
CA ILE A 180 -1.89 12.27 5.70
C ILE A 180 -3.40 12.29 5.41
N ALA A 181 -4.15 12.88 6.33
CA ALA A 181 -5.57 13.15 6.12
C ALA A 181 -5.77 14.39 5.24
N PRO A 182 -6.66 14.36 4.23
CA PRO A 182 -6.87 15.46 3.30
C PRO A 182 -7.33 16.75 3.99
N GLU A 183 -8.07 16.65 5.10
CA GLU A 183 -8.50 17.80 5.90
C GLU A 183 -7.33 18.54 6.58
N GLY A 184 -6.19 17.86 6.78
CA GLY A 184 -4.97 18.45 7.34
C GLY A 184 -4.07 19.12 6.30
N LEU A 185 -4.33 18.91 5.00
CA LEU A 185 -3.55 19.50 3.90
C LEU A 185 -4.02 20.92 3.61
N ASP A 186 -3.52 21.86 4.43
CA ASP A 186 -3.58 23.30 4.17
C ASP A 186 -2.30 23.80 3.47
N GLY A 187 -2.29 25.08 3.06
CA GLY A 187 -1.14 25.69 2.38
C GLY A 187 0.15 25.62 3.21
N ASN A 188 0.05 25.77 4.54
CA ASN A 188 1.22 25.71 5.43
C ASN A 188 1.82 24.30 5.48
N LEU A 189 0.99 23.26 5.51
CA LEU A 189 1.47 21.89 5.47
C LEU A 189 2.09 21.57 4.11
N PHE A 190 1.51 22.03 2.99
CA PHE A 190 2.13 21.85 1.66
C PHE A 190 3.53 22.47 1.58
N ASP A 191 3.70 23.70 2.08
CA ASP A 191 5.01 24.37 2.12
C ASP A 191 6.01 23.62 3.00
N LEU A 192 5.53 22.99 4.07
CA LEU A 192 6.37 22.20 4.97
C LEU A 192 6.76 20.85 4.34
N LEU A 193 5.83 20.20 3.65
CA LEU A 193 6.04 18.94 2.95
C LEU A 193 6.96 19.11 1.73
N SER A 194 6.91 20.26 1.05
CA SER A 194 7.79 20.55 -0.11
C SER A 194 9.28 20.59 0.26
N ARG A 195 9.59 20.77 1.55
CA ARG A 195 10.96 20.71 2.08
C ARG A 195 11.47 19.28 2.28
N ALA A 196 10.58 18.29 2.29
CA ALA A 196 10.94 16.88 2.40
C ALA A 196 11.23 16.29 1.02
N LYS A 197 12.08 15.27 0.96
CA LYS A 197 12.36 14.55 -0.28
C LYS A 197 11.23 13.56 -0.57
N ILE A 198 10.17 14.03 -1.23
CA ILE A 198 9.05 13.17 -1.63
C ILE A 198 9.39 12.41 -2.91
N ASN A 199 9.13 11.11 -2.94
CA ASN A 199 9.44 10.23 -4.08
C ASN A 199 8.19 9.79 -4.88
N LEU A 200 7.03 9.78 -4.24
CA LEU A 200 5.75 9.34 -4.79
C LEU A 200 4.62 9.97 -3.95
N ILE A 201 3.54 10.38 -4.61
CA ILE A 201 2.31 10.80 -3.94
C ILE A 201 1.22 9.80 -4.30
N ALA A 202 0.80 8.98 -3.35
CA ALA A 202 -0.34 8.09 -3.49
C ALA A 202 -1.61 8.75 -2.95
N ILE A 203 -2.69 8.69 -3.70
CA ILE A 203 -4.00 9.16 -3.29
C ILE A 203 -4.92 7.95 -3.19
N ASP A 204 -5.25 7.58 -1.96
CA ASP A 204 -6.20 6.52 -1.67
C ASP A 204 -7.62 7.07 -1.65
N GLU A 205 -8.57 6.20 -2.01
CA GLU A 205 -9.97 6.57 -2.28
C GLU A 205 -10.09 7.81 -3.19
N ALA A 206 -9.32 7.81 -4.28
CA ALA A 206 -9.24 8.94 -5.22
C ALA A 206 -10.58 9.30 -5.86
N HIS A 207 -11.60 8.44 -5.80
CA HIS A 207 -12.95 8.77 -6.23
C HIS A 207 -13.53 9.98 -5.47
N CYS A 208 -13.04 10.28 -4.25
CA CYS A 208 -13.43 11.44 -3.45
C CYS A 208 -13.10 12.79 -4.11
N ILE A 209 -12.15 12.82 -5.05
CA ILE A 209 -11.78 14.00 -5.85
C ILE A 209 -12.92 14.38 -6.81
N SER A 210 -13.56 13.37 -7.40
CA SER A 210 -14.52 13.58 -8.47
C SER A 210 -15.88 13.96 -7.90
N GLN A 211 -16.50 15.01 -8.45
CA GLN A 211 -17.90 15.34 -8.15
C GLN A 211 -18.88 14.30 -8.69
N TRP A 212 -18.41 13.48 -9.64
CA TRP A 212 -19.13 12.32 -10.16
C TRP A 212 -18.85 11.05 -9.34
N GLY A 213 -17.98 11.14 -8.35
CA GLY A 213 -17.75 10.12 -7.34
C GLY A 213 -18.92 10.00 -6.37
N HIS A 214 -19.00 8.86 -5.70
CA HIS A 214 -20.10 8.57 -4.77
C HIS A 214 -19.90 9.19 -3.37
N ASP A 215 -18.69 9.65 -3.04
CA ASP A 215 -18.33 10.32 -1.79
C ASP A 215 -17.45 11.56 -2.06
N PHE A 216 -17.97 12.56 -2.77
CA PHE A 216 -17.20 13.79 -3.05
C PHE A 216 -16.82 14.53 -1.76
N ARG A 217 -15.53 14.84 -1.58
CA ARG A 217 -15.02 15.54 -0.40
C ARG A 217 -14.37 16.86 -0.78
N PRO A 218 -14.89 18.02 -0.31
CA PRO A 218 -14.32 19.33 -0.63
C PRO A 218 -12.83 19.48 -0.30
N ALA A 219 -12.33 18.82 0.76
CA ALA A 219 -10.92 18.83 1.14
C ALA A 219 -9.99 18.31 0.03
N TYR A 220 -10.47 17.40 -0.83
CA TYR A 220 -9.70 16.89 -1.96
C TYR A 220 -9.49 17.93 -3.08
N ARG A 221 -10.25 19.03 -3.12
CA ARG A 221 -10.02 20.11 -4.10
C ARG A 221 -8.63 20.74 -3.93
N ASN A 222 -8.11 20.76 -2.71
CA ASN A 222 -6.78 21.29 -2.41
C ASN A 222 -5.67 20.47 -3.10
N LEU A 223 -5.96 19.21 -3.46
CA LEU A 223 -5.00 18.33 -4.14
C LEU A 223 -4.75 18.71 -5.60
N SER A 224 -5.60 19.54 -6.21
CA SER A 224 -5.39 19.98 -7.59
C SER A 224 -4.09 20.75 -7.80
N ASN A 225 -3.53 21.33 -6.73
CA ASN A 225 -2.27 22.05 -6.73
C ASN A 225 -1.05 21.17 -6.37
N LEU A 226 -1.21 19.84 -6.23
CA LEU A 226 -0.11 18.94 -5.85
C LEU A 226 1.08 19.05 -6.80
N LYS A 227 0.84 19.00 -8.11
CA LYS A 227 1.89 19.12 -9.13
C LYS A 227 2.60 20.47 -9.12
N THR A 228 1.93 21.53 -8.66
CA THR A 228 2.55 22.86 -8.49
C THR A 228 3.59 22.86 -7.37
N HIS A 229 3.34 22.13 -6.28
CA HIS A 229 4.24 22.11 -5.11
C HIS A 229 5.33 21.03 -5.21
N PHE A 230 5.01 19.88 -5.81
CA PHE A 230 5.91 18.72 -5.87
C PHE A 230 6.48 18.46 -7.27
N GLY A 231 6.17 19.30 -8.26
CA GLY A 231 6.74 19.25 -9.61
C GLY A 231 6.54 17.89 -10.29
N HIS A 232 7.66 17.24 -10.64
CA HIS A 232 7.69 15.99 -11.40
C HIS A 232 7.49 14.72 -10.55
N VAL A 233 7.19 14.84 -9.25
CA VAL A 233 6.91 13.66 -8.42
C VAL A 233 5.70 12.89 -9.02
N PRO A 234 5.81 11.56 -9.23
CA PRO A 234 4.71 10.78 -9.76
C PRO A 234 3.54 10.76 -8.79
N VAL A 235 2.32 10.80 -9.33
CA VAL A 235 1.08 10.68 -8.57
C VAL A 235 0.40 9.36 -8.93
N LEU A 236 0.08 8.57 -7.92
CA LEU A 236 -0.66 7.31 -8.03
C LEU A 236 -2.05 7.48 -7.39
N ALA A 237 -3.09 7.54 -8.20
CA ALA A 237 -4.46 7.61 -7.72
C ALA A 237 -5.10 6.22 -7.70
N LEU A 238 -5.63 5.82 -6.55
CA LEU A 238 -6.19 4.49 -6.31
C LEU A 238 -7.64 4.58 -5.84
N THR A 239 -8.50 3.73 -6.38
CA THR A 239 -9.89 3.63 -5.91
C THR A 239 -10.43 2.22 -6.07
N ALA A 240 -11.34 1.82 -5.19
CA ALA A 240 -12.06 0.56 -5.31
C ALA A 240 -13.09 0.55 -6.43
N THR A 241 -13.74 1.68 -6.66
CA THR A 241 -14.89 1.81 -7.57
C THR A 241 -14.81 3.14 -8.31
N ALA A 242 -14.79 3.07 -9.64
CA ALA A 242 -14.88 4.24 -10.50
C ALA A 242 -15.36 3.86 -11.92
N THR A 243 -16.10 4.77 -12.54
CA THR A 243 -16.39 4.74 -13.97
C THR A 243 -15.23 5.38 -14.73
N ASP A 244 -15.17 5.22 -16.06
CA ASP A 244 -14.13 5.87 -16.87
C ASP A 244 -14.20 7.40 -16.75
N LYS A 245 -15.41 7.96 -16.66
CA LYS A 245 -15.63 9.39 -16.41
C LYS A 245 -15.02 9.85 -15.07
N VAL A 246 -15.16 9.06 -14.01
CA VAL A 246 -14.54 9.37 -12.71
C VAL A 246 -13.02 9.27 -12.80
N ALA A 247 -12.48 8.28 -13.51
CA ALA A 247 -11.04 8.13 -13.73
C ALA A 247 -10.44 9.28 -14.55
N ASP A 248 -11.16 9.76 -15.57
CA ASP A 248 -10.81 10.93 -16.37
C ASP A 248 -10.79 12.20 -15.51
N ASP A 249 -11.82 12.41 -14.69
CA ASP A 249 -11.90 13.56 -13.79
C ASP A 249 -10.80 13.54 -12.73
N ILE A 250 -10.46 12.37 -12.18
CA ILE A 250 -9.30 12.22 -11.27
C ILE A 250 -8.01 12.65 -11.97
N ALA A 251 -7.74 12.10 -13.17
CA ALA A 251 -6.53 12.43 -13.91
C ALA A 251 -6.45 13.92 -14.25
N GLN A 252 -7.57 14.53 -14.66
CA GLN A 252 -7.66 15.94 -14.97
C GLN A 252 -7.41 16.80 -13.73
N GLN A 253 -8.09 16.53 -12.61
CA GLN A 253 -7.95 17.35 -11.40
C GLN A 253 -6.54 17.24 -10.80
N MET A 254 -5.89 16.08 -10.91
CA MET A 254 -4.51 15.90 -10.45
C MET A 254 -3.45 16.37 -11.46
N SER A 255 -3.87 17.00 -12.57
CA SER A 255 -2.97 17.48 -13.63
C SER A 255 -2.04 16.39 -14.19
N MET A 256 -2.54 15.15 -14.29
CA MET A 256 -1.77 14.02 -14.80
C MET A 256 -1.71 14.05 -16.33
N LEU A 257 -0.49 14.05 -16.88
CA LEU A 257 -0.28 14.01 -18.32
C LEU A 257 -0.18 12.56 -18.80
N ARG A 258 -1.25 12.05 -19.42
CA ARG A 258 -1.34 10.68 -19.96
C ARG A 258 -0.92 9.61 -18.93
N PRO A 259 -1.58 9.53 -17.76
CA PRO A 259 -1.21 8.55 -16.74
C PRO A 259 -1.42 7.13 -17.26
N PHE A 260 -0.61 6.19 -16.76
CA PHE A 260 -0.89 4.76 -16.90
C PHE A 260 -2.25 4.46 -16.25
N ARG A 261 -3.05 3.60 -16.88
CA ARG A 261 -4.39 3.26 -16.37
C ARG A 261 -4.53 1.77 -16.23
N TYR A 262 -4.90 1.34 -15.03
CA TYR A 262 -5.29 -0.02 -14.77
C TYR A 262 -6.74 -0.06 -14.28
N ARG A 263 -7.53 -0.97 -14.85
CA ARG A 263 -8.89 -1.26 -14.41
C ARG A 263 -9.05 -2.76 -14.21
N GLY A 264 -9.12 -3.16 -12.94
CA GLY A 264 -9.37 -4.55 -12.56
C GLY A 264 -10.83 -4.95 -12.79
N SER A 265 -11.08 -6.26 -12.71
CA SER A 265 -12.44 -6.79 -12.69
C SER A 265 -13.11 -6.49 -11.34
N PHE A 266 -14.33 -5.95 -11.37
CA PHE A 266 -15.16 -5.83 -10.16
C PHE A 266 -15.91 -7.12 -9.83
N PHE A 267 -15.84 -8.12 -10.71
CA PHE A 267 -16.58 -9.35 -10.53
C PHE A 267 -15.95 -10.19 -9.44
N ARG A 268 -16.75 -10.54 -8.43
CA ARG A 268 -16.37 -11.41 -7.34
C ARG A 268 -17.14 -12.71 -7.48
N HIS A 269 -16.52 -13.72 -8.10
CA HIS A 269 -17.12 -15.03 -8.34
C HIS A 269 -17.65 -15.71 -7.07
N ASN A 270 -17.11 -15.34 -5.91
CA ASN A 270 -17.50 -15.84 -4.59
C ASN A 270 -18.71 -15.12 -3.97
N LEU A 271 -19.24 -14.06 -4.61
CA LEU A 271 -20.42 -13.34 -4.11
C LEU A 271 -21.68 -13.75 -4.88
N HIS A 272 -22.67 -14.26 -4.13
CA HIS A 272 -24.01 -14.57 -4.65
C HIS A 272 -24.96 -13.41 -4.33
N LEU A 273 -25.44 -12.73 -5.37
CA LEU A 273 -26.34 -11.58 -5.23
C LEU A 273 -27.80 -12.02 -5.34
N HIS A 274 -28.60 -11.69 -4.33
CA HIS A 274 -30.04 -11.96 -4.30
C HIS A 274 -30.81 -10.66 -4.04
N ALA A 275 -31.91 -10.45 -4.76
CA ALA A 275 -32.79 -9.30 -4.58
C ALA A 275 -34.23 -9.75 -4.32
N TYR A 276 -34.85 -9.17 -3.31
CA TYR A 276 -36.18 -9.53 -2.85
C TYR A 276 -37.05 -8.28 -2.70
N LYS A 277 -38.21 -8.26 -3.35
CA LYS A 277 -39.17 -7.15 -3.24
C LYS A 277 -39.78 -7.12 -1.84
N LYS A 278 -39.71 -5.97 -1.16
CA LYS A 278 -40.39 -5.72 0.13
C LYS A 278 -41.90 -5.53 -0.10
N GLY A 279 -42.71 -5.89 0.90
CA GLY A 279 -44.19 -5.82 0.82
C GLY A 279 -44.84 -7.16 0.47
N ASN A 280 -46.13 -7.15 0.12
CA ASN A 280 -46.92 -8.34 -0.25
C ASN A 280 -46.92 -9.47 0.81
N GLY A 281 -47.11 -9.13 2.09
CA GLY A 281 -47.13 -10.10 3.19
C GLY A 281 -45.73 -10.52 3.68
N ARG A 282 -44.66 -9.99 3.09
CA ARG A 282 -43.29 -10.33 3.47
C ARG A 282 -42.82 -9.52 4.68
N HIS A 283 -42.44 -10.20 5.74
CA HIS A 283 -41.98 -9.58 6.99
C HIS A 283 -40.45 -9.46 7.00
N THR A 284 -39.94 -8.33 6.50
CA THR A 284 -38.49 -8.09 6.33
C THR A 284 -37.64 -8.46 7.56
N LYS A 285 -38.09 -8.17 8.79
CA LYS A 285 -37.35 -8.52 10.01
C LYS A 285 -37.27 -10.03 10.25
N GLN A 286 -38.35 -10.76 9.99
CA GLN A 286 -38.38 -12.22 10.10
C GLN A 286 -37.51 -12.87 9.02
N ASP A 287 -37.55 -12.36 7.79
CA ASP A 287 -36.70 -12.87 6.72
C ASP A 287 -35.21 -12.70 7.04
N ILE A 288 -34.83 -11.54 7.59
CA ILE A 288 -33.46 -11.28 8.05
C ILE A 288 -33.09 -12.26 9.17
N LEU A 289 -33.97 -12.47 10.15
CA LEU A 289 -33.73 -13.42 11.25
C LEU A 289 -33.53 -14.84 10.71
N HIS A 290 -34.40 -15.31 9.83
CA HIS A 290 -34.26 -16.64 9.21
C HIS A 290 -32.95 -16.77 8.43
N LEU A 291 -32.56 -15.73 7.69
CA LEU A 291 -31.30 -15.73 6.95
C LEU A 291 -30.10 -15.85 7.90
N VAL A 292 -30.08 -15.07 8.97
CA VAL A 292 -29.01 -15.13 9.99
C VAL A 292 -28.99 -16.50 10.67
N GLN A 293 -30.13 -17.02 11.09
CA GLN A 293 -30.22 -18.34 11.75
C GLN A 293 -29.80 -19.48 10.83
N SER A 294 -30.10 -19.40 9.52
CA SER A 294 -29.65 -20.39 8.53
C SER A 294 -28.13 -20.41 8.33
N ARG A 295 -27.42 -19.38 8.81
CA ARG A 295 -25.97 -19.21 8.71
C ARG A 295 -25.31 -19.11 10.08
N LYS A 296 -25.86 -19.81 11.08
CA LYS A 296 -25.32 -19.82 12.45
C LYS A 296 -23.81 -20.14 12.45
N GLY A 297 -23.03 -19.33 13.16
CA GLY A 297 -21.57 -19.44 13.23
C GLY A 297 -20.83 -18.85 12.03
N GLN A 298 -21.52 -18.13 11.13
CA GLN A 298 -20.91 -17.31 10.09
C GLN A 298 -21.14 -15.84 10.40
N SER A 299 -20.12 -15.01 10.18
CA SER A 299 -20.19 -13.58 10.41
C SER A 299 -20.99 -12.88 9.29
N GLY A 300 -21.80 -11.88 9.64
CA GLY A 300 -22.64 -11.13 8.70
C GLY A 300 -22.73 -9.64 9.04
N ILE A 301 -23.11 -8.81 8.06
CA ILE A 301 -23.34 -7.38 8.27
C ILE A 301 -24.73 -7.01 7.74
N ILE A 302 -25.53 -6.31 8.56
CA ILE A 302 -26.86 -5.83 8.16
C ILE A 302 -26.87 -4.30 8.08
N TYR A 303 -26.95 -3.77 6.87
CA TYR A 303 -27.12 -2.34 6.65
C TYR A 303 -28.57 -1.90 6.80
N CYS A 304 -28.78 -0.85 7.59
CA CYS A 304 -30.06 -0.15 7.73
C CYS A 304 -29.92 1.31 7.31
N LEU A 305 -31.00 1.90 6.80
CA LEU A 305 -31.01 3.30 6.33
C LEU A 305 -30.92 4.34 7.46
N SER A 306 -31.33 4.00 8.68
CA SER A 306 -31.38 4.95 9.80
C SER A 306 -30.81 4.34 11.08
N ARG A 307 -30.31 5.18 11.99
CA ARG A 307 -29.80 4.78 13.32
C ARG A 307 -30.86 3.98 14.10
N LYS A 308 -32.09 4.52 14.14
CA LYS A 308 -33.25 3.83 14.72
C LYS A 308 -33.50 2.46 14.08
N GLY A 309 -33.32 2.34 12.76
CA GLY A 309 -33.44 1.07 12.06
C GLY A 309 -32.39 0.04 12.49
N VAL A 310 -31.13 0.46 12.68
CA VAL A 310 -30.04 -0.36 13.21
C VAL A 310 -30.42 -0.86 14.61
N GLU A 311 -30.71 0.05 15.54
CA GLU A 311 -31.04 -0.27 16.94
C GLU A 311 -32.25 -1.23 17.04
N GLN A 312 -33.31 -0.96 16.26
CA GLN A 312 -34.51 -1.81 16.24
C GLN A 312 -34.28 -3.19 15.63
N THR A 313 -33.35 -3.32 14.68
CA THR A 313 -33.02 -4.60 14.05
C THR A 313 -32.15 -5.42 14.98
N ALA A 314 -31.10 -4.83 15.56
CA ALA A 314 -30.26 -5.48 16.55
C ALA A 314 -31.06 -5.93 17.79
N THR A 315 -31.93 -5.07 18.33
CA THR A 315 -32.81 -5.44 19.45
C THR A 315 -33.71 -6.63 19.09
N TYR A 316 -34.25 -6.66 17.87
CA TYR A 316 -35.10 -7.76 17.42
C TYR A 316 -34.31 -9.06 17.28
N LEU A 317 -33.12 -9.02 16.68
CA LEU A 317 -32.26 -10.19 16.50
C LEU A 317 -31.73 -10.73 17.85
N ALA A 318 -31.28 -9.86 18.75
CA ALA A 318 -30.83 -10.22 20.09
C ALA A 318 -31.94 -10.91 20.90
N LYS A 319 -33.18 -10.40 20.83
CA LYS A 319 -34.36 -11.04 21.46
C LYS A 319 -34.66 -12.44 20.91
N ASN A 320 -34.16 -12.76 19.72
CA ASN A 320 -34.32 -14.07 19.08
C ASN A 320 -33.01 -14.90 19.13
N GLY A 321 -32.08 -14.57 20.05
CA GLY A 321 -30.92 -15.39 20.36
C GLY A 321 -29.75 -15.28 19.37
N VAL A 322 -29.69 -14.22 18.57
CA VAL A 322 -28.55 -13.92 17.70
C VAL A 322 -27.54 -13.06 18.46
N GLY A 323 -26.24 -13.42 18.39
CA GLY A 323 -25.16 -12.53 18.84
C GLY A 323 -25.01 -11.36 17.88
N VAL A 324 -25.53 -10.19 18.24
CA VAL A 324 -25.61 -9.02 17.35
C VAL A 324 -25.19 -7.75 18.07
N MET A 325 -24.49 -6.86 17.36
CA MET A 325 -24.09 -5.55 17.87
C MET A 325 -24.65 -4.42 17.00
N CYS A 326 -24.85 -3.25 17.60
CA CYS A 326 -25.13 -2.03 16.83
C CYS A 326 -23.83 -1.36 16.41
N TYR A 327 -23.83 -0.73 15.24
CA TYR A 327 -22.74 0.17 14.84
C TYR A 327 -23.30 1.37 14.07
N HIS A 328 -23.14 2.58 14.60
CA HIS A 328 -23.44 3.82 13.88
C HIS A 328 -22.75 5.04 14.50
N ALA A 329 -22.58 6.11 13.72
CA ALA A 329 -21.88 7.34 14.13
C ALA A 329 -22.47 8.08 15.34
N GLY A 330 -23.71 7.76 15.76
CA GLY A 330 -24.29 8.29 17.00
C GLY A 330 -23.85 7.59 18.29
N MET A 331 -23.09 6.49 18.21
CA MET A 331 -22.60 5.76 19.38
C MET A 331 -21.35 6.43 19.96
N PRO A 332 -21.11 6.32 21.29
CA PRO A 332 -19.83 6.67 21.89
C PRO A 332 -18.67 5.96 21.19
N HIS A 333 -17.50 6.60 21.13
CA HIS A 333 -16.30 6.04 20.49
C HIS A 333 -15.93 4.66 21.04
N GLU A 334 -15.84 4.54 22.37
CA GLU A 334 -15.52 3.30 23.08
C GLU A 334 -16.44 2.13 22.69
N ARG A 335 -17.74 2.40 22.52
CA ARG A 335 -18.73 1.37 22.12
C ARG A 335 -18.60 0.97 20.65
N ARG A 336 -18.12 1.87 19.79
CA ARG A 336 -17.82 1.54 18.39
C ARG A 336 -16.56 0.69 18.30
N ASP A 337 -15.53 1.02 19.07
CA ASP A 337 -14.29 0.24 19.15
C ASP A 337 -14.57 -1.17 19.69
N GLU A 338 -15.35 -1.28 20.77
CA GLU A 338 -15.79 -2.56 21.32
C GLU A 338 -16.55 -3.39 20.27
N ALA A 339 -17.50 -2.79 19.56
CA ALA A 339 -18.24 -3.48 18.49
C ALA A 339 -17.34 -3.98 17.37
N GLN A 340 -16.39 -3.15 16.94
CA GLN A 340 -15.44 -3.54 15.91
C GLN A 340 -14.53 -4.67 16.37
N GLU A 341 -14.01 -4.61 17.60
CA GLU A 341 -13.12 -5.63 18.15
C GLU A 341 -13.84 -6.97 18.37
N MET A 342 -15.04 -6.95 18.93
CA MET A 342 -15.83 -8.16 19.13
C MET A 342 -16.17 -8.83 17.78
N PHE A 343 -16.57 -8.04 16.77
CA PHE A 343 -16.85 -8.59 15.43
C PHE A 343 -15.59 -9.12 14.75
N ARG A 344 -14.44 -8.45 14.91
CA ARG A 344 -13.14 -8.89 14.37
C ARG A 344 -12.65 -10.20 15.00
N ARG A 345 -12.99 -10.48 16.25
CA ARG A 345 -12.61 -11.68 17.01
C ARG A 345 -13.64 -12.81 16.92
N ASP A 346 -14.67 -12.65 16.08
CA ASP A 346 -15.80 -13.57 15.97
C ASP A 346 -16.51 -13.83 17.32
N GLU A 347 -16.50 -12.85 18.24
CA GLU A 347 -17.23 -12.89 19.52
C GLU A 347 -18.72 -12.56 19.34
N VAL A 348 -19.09 -11.94 18.21
CA VAL A 348 -20.47 -11.67 17.79
C VAL A 348 -20.66 -12.06 16.33
N ASP A 349 -21.85 -12.58 16.00
CA ASP A 349 -22.16 -13.08 14.66
C ASP A 349 -22.48 -11.95 13.66
N VAL A 350 -23.18 -10.88 14.10
CA VAL A 350 -23.84 -9.90 13.20
C VAL A 350 -23.68 -8.43 13.60
#